data_AF-A0A935ZUW5-F1
#
_entry.id   AF-A0A935ZUW5-F1
#
_cell.length_a   1.000
_cell.length_b   1.000
_cell.length_c   1.000
_cell.angle_alpha   90.00
_cell.angle_beta   90.00
_cell.angle_gamma   90.00
#
_symmetry.space_group_name_H-M   'P 1'
#
loop_
_entity.id
_entity.type
_entity.pdbx_description
1 polymer ?
#
loop_
_entity_poly.entity_id
_entity_poly.type
_entity_poly.pdbx_seq_one_letter_code
_entity_poly.pdbx_strand_id
1 'polypeptide(L)'
;MKRKVNKENSIYSYLQTNGVLEKGTHEEIQKVRSEYWREYKRKWRVAKRKKEKEFTISFNPDELKVLTFESKKHKLSRTQFIKETTFAYINNSFIVPDLLEVKRISQILAMTYNTVQDMFDANKLNFDLGRDIMDSINRLEREILPLLHHPKNLEEYIKLHIAKDEVKKAQLLEFINSL
;
A
#
# COMPACT_ATOMS: atom_id res chain seq x y z
N MET A 1 -28.35 -31.04 28.71
CA MET A 1 -28.48 -29.56 28.58
C MET A 1 -28.75 -29.21 27.12
N LYS A 2 -29.93 -28.65 26.80
CA LYS A 2 -30.22 -28.13 25.46
C LYS A 2 -29.41 -26.85 25.25
N ARG A 3 -28.40 -26.90 24.36
CA ARG A 3 -27.63 -25.70 23.98
C ARG A 3 -28.56 -24.73 23.23
N LYS A 4 -28.76 -23.52 23.76
CA LYS A 4 -29.48 -22.45 23.06
C LYS A 4 -28.72 -22.12 21.78
N VAL A 5 -29.34 -22.38 20.62
CA VAL A 5 -28.74 -22.18 19.30
C VAL A 5 -29.01 -20.75 18.85
N ASN A 6 -27.95 -20.01 18.54
CA ASN A 6 -28.06 -18.69 17.92
C ASN A 6 -28.36 -18.89 16.43
N LYS A 7 -29.54 -18.47 15.96
CA LYS A 7 -30.11 -18.77 14.63
C LYS A 7 -29.30 -18.22 13.44
N GLU A 8 -28.27 -17.42 13.68
CA GLU A 8 -27.47 -16.77 12.64
C GLU A 8 -26.23 -17.58 12.20
N ASN A 9 -25.87 -18.65 12.92
CA ASN A 9 -24.72 -19.46 12.54
C ASN A 9 -25.10 -20.50 11.46
N SER A 10 -24.72 -20.20 10.21
CA SER A 10 -24.88 -21.01 8.98
C SER A 10 -24.59 -22.52 9.11
N ILE A 11 -23.74 -22.93 10.06
CA ILE A 11 -23.42 -24.34 10.30
C ILE A 11 -24.48 -25.08 11.12
N TYR A 12 -25.15 -24.40 12.06
CA TYR A 12 -26.16 -25.03 12.92
C TYR A 12 -27.49 -25.19 12.19
N SER A 13 -27.84 -24.25 11.30
CA SER A 13 -28.96 -24.44 10.37
C SER A 13 -28.70 -25.64 9.47
N TYR A 14 -27.48 -25.80 8.94
CA TYR A 14 -27.11 -26.95 8.11
C TYR A 14 -27.18 -28.29 8.88
N LEU A 15 -26.74 -28.33 10.14
CA LEU A 15 -26.87 -29.51 10.99
C LEU A 15 -28.33 -29.82 11.38
N GLN A 16 -29.16 -28.79 11.51
CA GLN A 16 -30.60 -28.92 11.79
C GLN A 16 -31.36 -29.44 10.57
N THR A 17 -31.07 -28.91 9.37
CA THR A 17 -31.67 -29.38 8.11
C THR A 17 -31.32 -30.83 7.80
N ASN A 18 -30.12 -31.28 8.15
CA ASN A 18 -29.72 -32.68 7.99
C ASN A 18 -30.24 -33.60 9.12
N GLY A 19 -31.00 -33.07 10.10
CA GLY A 19 -31.63 -33.87 11.16
C GLY A 19 -30.67 -34.40 12.24
N VAL A 20 -29.37 -34.11 12.14
CA VAL A 20 -28.31 -34.67 12.97
C VAL A 20 -28.10 -33.86 14.26
N LEU A 21 -28.65 -32.65 14.35
CA LEU A 21 -28.48 -31.75 15.49
C LEU A 21 -29.17 -32.25 16.78
N GLU A 22 -30.33 -32.90 16.67
CA GLU A 22 -31.13 -33.33 17.84
C GLU A 22 -31.04 -34.84 18.12
N LYS A 23 -30.79 -35.67 17.10
CA LYS A 23 -30.83 -37.14 17.19
C LYS A 23 -29.57 -37.83 16.69
N GLY A 24 -28.58 -37.09 16.20
CA GLY A 24 -27.38 -37.65 15.60
C GLY A 24 -26.37 -38.13 16.62
N THR A 25 -25.72 -39.24 16.28
CA THR A 25 -24.56 -39.78 16.98
C THR A 25 -23.36 -38.83 16.79
N HIS A 26 -22.39 -38.83 17.70
CA HIS A 26 -21.22 -37.93 17.62
C HIS A 26 -20.48 -38.03 16.27
N GLU A 27 -20.37 -39.24 15.72
CA GLU A 27 -19.74 -39.50 14.41
C GLU A 27 -20.53 -38.92 13.24
N GLU A 28 -21.87 -38.96 13.30
CA GLU A 28 -22.75 -38.41 12.26
C GLU A 28 -22.67 -36.87 12.24
N ILE A 29 -22.63 -36.25 13.42
CA ILE A 29 -22.44 -34.80 13.56
C ILE A 29 -21.09 -34.38 12.96
N GLN A 30 -20.02 -35.15 13.21
CA GLN A 30 -18.71 -34.85 12.64
C GLN A 30 -18.68 -34.99 11.11
N LYS A 31 -19.32 -36.04 10.55
CA LYS A 31 -19.42 -36.24 9.10
C LYS A 31 -20.13 -35.06 8.42
N VAL A 32 -21.33 -34.71 8.88
CA VAL A 32 -22.10 -33.60 8.29
C VAL A 32 -21.38 -32.25 8.44
N ARG A 33 -20.68 -32.05 9.56
CA ARG A 33 -19.87 -30.85 9.76
C ARG A 33 -18.68 -30.77 8.79
N SER A 34 -18.02 -31.90 8.52
CA SER A 34 -16.93 -31.98 7.54
C SER A 34 -17.43 -31.67 6.12
N GLU A 35 -18.61 -32.19 5.76
CA GLU A 35 -19.27 -31.92 4.48
C GLU A 35 -19.64 -30.44 4.33
N TYR A 36 -20.23 -29.84 5.37
CA TYR A 36 -20.51 -28.41 5.38
C TYR A 36 -19.25 -27.57 5.08
N TRP A 37 -18.14 -27.85 5.78
CA TRP A 37 -16.90 -27.10 5.56
C TRP A 37 -16.29 -27.36 4.18
N ARG A 38 -16.46 -28.57 3.63
CA ARG A 38 -16.05 -28.91 2.27
C ARG A 38 -16.84 -28.10 1.24
N GLU A 39 -18.16 -28.05 1.36
CA GLU A 39 -19.03 -27.25 0.49
C GLU A 39 -18.77 -25.75 0.63
N TYR A 40 -18.64 -25.27 1.86
CA TYR A 40 -18.33 -23.88 2.15
C TYR A 40 -17.00 -23.48 1.50
N LYS A 41 -15.93 -24.27 1.70
CA LYS A 41 -14.63 -24.03 1.06
C LYS A 41 -14.74 -24.09 -0.47
N ARG A 42 -15.56 -24.98 -1.03
CA ARG A 42 -15.79 -25.07 -2.47
C ARG A 42 -16.47 -23.80 -3.00
N LYS A 43 -17.59 -23.38 -2.41
CA LYS A 43 -18.32 -22.16 -2.76
C LYS A 43 -17.43 -20.92 -2.62
N TRP A 44 -16.67 -20.84 -1.53
CA TRP A 44 -15.70 -19.77 -1.29
C TRP A 44 -14.61 -19.74 -2.38
N ARG A 45 -14.00 -20.88 -2.74
CA ARG A 45 -13.01 -20.94 -3.82
C ARG A 45 -13.59 -20.52 -5.17
N VAL A 46 -14.82 -20.93 -5.49
CA VAL A 46 -15.51 -20.53 -6.73
C VAL A 46 -15.75 -19.02 -6.74
N ALA A 47 -16.28 -18.46 -5.66
CA ALA A 47 -16.49 -17.02 -5.52
C ALA A 47 -15.16 -16.24 -5.61
N LYS A 48 -14.11 -16.74 -4.94
CA LYS A 48 -12.76 -16.17 -4.99
C LYS A 48 -12.23 -16.14 -6.42
N ARG A 49 -12.24 -17.27 -7.14
CA ARG A 49 -11.78 -17.35 -8.55
C ARG A 49 -12.58 -16.47 -9.52
N LYS A 50 -13.83 -16.13 -9.18
CA LYS A 50 -14.64 -15.20 -9.96
C LYS A 50 -14.17 -13.75 -9.77
N LYS A 51 -13.79 -13.38 -8.54
CA LYS A 51 -13.39 -12.00 -8.16
C LYS A 51 -11.89 -11.74 -8.34
N GLU A 52 -11.06 -12.70 -7.99
CA GLU A 52 -9.60 -12.60 -7.93
C GLU A 52 -9.00 -13.59 -8.93
N LYS A 53 -8.10 -13.08 -9.78
CA LYS A 53 -7.32 -13.89 -10.70
C LYS A 53 -5.90 -14.00 -10.16
N GLU A 54 -5.43 -15.23 -10.06
CA GLU A 54 -4.09 -15.57 -9.61
C GLU A 54 -3.36 -16.24 -10.77
N PHE A 55 -2.09 -15.92 -10.95
CA PHE A 55 -1.20 -16.56 -11.92
C PHE A 55 0.10 -16.93 -11.21
N THR A 56 0.66 -18.07 -11.58
CA THR A 56 1.93 -18.58 -11.03
C THR A 56 3.05 -18.30 -12.01
N ILE A 57 4.13 -17.71 -11.52
CA ILE A 57 5.37 -17.47 -12.28
C ILE A 57 6.53 -18.18 -11.59
N SER A 58 7.45 -18.68 -12.40
CA SER A 58 8.68 -19.31 -11.92
C SER A 58 9.84 -18.35 -12.14
N PHE A 59 10.68 -18.19 -11.13
CA PHE A 59 11.92 -17.40 -11.20
C PHE A 59 13.11 -18.33 -11.12
N ASN A 60 14.16 -18.01 -11.87
CA ASN A 60 15.46 -18.63 -11.66
C ASN A 60 16.09 -18.12 -10.34
N PRO A 61 17.14 -18.78 -9.82
CA PRO A 61 17.76 -18.40 -8.55
C PRO A 61 18.29 -16.95 -8.50
N ASP A 62 18.79 -16.44 -9.62
CA ASP A 62 19.39 -15.10 -9.67
C ASP A 62 18.31 -14.01 -9.78
N GLU A 63 17.26 -14.23 -10.57
CA GLU A 63 16.05 -13.40 -10.58
C GLU A 63 15.43 -13.31 -9.18
N LEU A 64 15.36 -14.44 -8.47
CA LEU A 64 14.79 -14.47 -7.12
C LEU A 64 15.65 -13.70 -6.11
N LYS A 65 16.99 -13.73 -6.24
CA LYS A 65 17.89 -12.92 -5.41
C LYS A 65 17.64 -11.44 -5.63
N VAL A 66 17.59 -10.99 -6.89
CA VAL A 66 17.32 -9.58 -7.25
C VAL A 66 15.97 -9.14 -6.69
N LEU A 67 14.91 -9.93 -6.93
CA LEU A 67 13.57 -9.64 -6.42
C LEU A 67 13.54 -9.56 -4.89
N THR A 68 14.24 -10.47 -4.21
CA THR A 68 14.30 -10.49 -2.75
C THR A 68 15.04 -9.29 -2.19
N PHE A 69 16.12 -8.87 -2.84
CA PHE A 69 16.88 -7.68 -2.46
C PHE A 69 16.04 -6.41 -2.64
N GLU A 70 15.47 -6.19 -3.82
CA GLU A 70 14.69 -4.99 -4.12
C GLU A 70 13.39 -4.92 -3.29
N SER A 71 12.66 -6.03 -3.13
CA SER A 71 11.46 -6.02 -2.28
C SER A 71 11.76 -5.65 -0.81
N LYS A 72 12.90 -6.11 -0.26
CA LYS A 72 13.34 -5.73 1.09
C LYS A 72 13.72 -4.26 1.18
N LYS A 73 14.44 -3.73 0.18
CA LYS A 73 14.79 -2.32 0.10
C LYS A 73 13.55 -1.42 0.12
N HIS A 74 12.47 -1.87 -0.53
CA HIS A 74 11.18 -1.19 -0.55
C HIS A 74 10.26 -1.50 0.65
N LYS A 75 10.70 -2.32 1.62
CA LYS A 75 9.91 -2.79 2.77
C LYS A 75 8.57 -3.46 2.39
N LEU A 76 8.52 -4.13 1.23
CA LEU A 76 7.33 -4.81 0.70
C LEU A 76 7.53 -6.32 0.64
N SER A 77 6.42 -7.08 0.70
CA SER A 77 6.47 -8.50 0.33
C SER A 77 6.78 -8.65 -1.15
N ARG A 78 7.45 -9.74 -1.57
CA ARG A 78 7.77 -10.00 -2.98
C ARG A 78 6.55 -9.88 -3.91
N THR A 79 5.41 -10.44 -3.50
CA THR A 79 4.17 -10.39 -4.27
C THR A 79 3.61 -8.97 -4.38
N GLN A 80 3.63 -8.21 -3.27
CA GLN A 80 3.17 -6.82 -3.29
C GLN A 80 4.11 -5.94 -4.10
N PHE A 81 5.43 -6.13 -3.97
CA PHE A 81 6.43 -5.44 -4.76
C PHE A 81 6.21 -5.67 -6.26
N ILE A 82 6.04 -6.91 -6.72
CA ILE A 82 5.73 -7.21 -8.13
C ILE A 82 4.47 -6.47 -8.60
N LYS A 83 3.41 -6.48 -7.78
CA LYS A 83 2.16 -5.81 -8.14
C LYS A 83 2.37 -4.30 -8.26
N GLU A 84 2.99 -3.69 -7.26
CA GLU A 84 3.24 -2.25 -7.22
C GLU A 84 4.19 -1.83 -8.34
N THR A 85 5.26 -2.58 -8.62
CA THR A 85 6.20 -2.27 -9.70
C THR A 85 5.58 -2.38 -11.07
N THR A 86 4.72 -3.38 -11.28
CA THR A 86 4.02 -3.56 -12.55
C THR A 86 3.13 -2.35 -12.83
N PHE A 87 2.29 -1.95 -11.88
CA PHE A 87 1.44 -0.77 -12.07
C PHE A 87 2.22 0.53 -12.08
N ALA A 88 3.28 0.64 -11.28
CA ALA A 88 4.11 1.83 -11.25
C ALA A 88 4.79 2.05 -12.60
N TYR A 89 5.37 1.00 -13.19
CA TYR A 89 5.96 1.01 -14.51
C TYR A 89 4.93 1.35 -15.60
N ILE A 90 3.75 0.70 -15.60
CA ILE A 90 2.67 1.00 -16.57
C ILE A 90 2.23 2.47 -16.48
N ASN A 91 2.17 3.02 -15.26
CA ASN A 91 1.72 4.40 -15.02
C ASN A 91 2.87 5.42 -15.11
N ASN A 92 4.08 5.03 -15.52
CA ASN A 92 5.29 5.88 -15.52
C ASN A 92 5.53 6.60 -14.17
N SER A 93 5.18 5.93 -13.09
CA SER A 93 5.28 6.42 -11.72
C SER A 93 6.38 5.70 -10.96
N PHE A 94 6.98 6.40 -10.01
CA PHE A 94 8.04 5.84 -9.18
C PHE A 94 7.48 5.18 -7.93
N ILE A 95 8.15 4.11 -7.46
CA ILE A 95 7.82 3.46 -6.21
C ILE A 95 8.73 3.97 -5.11
N VAL A 96 8.13 4.61 -4.13
CA VAL A 96 8.84 5.10 -2.95
C VAL A 96 9.40 3.91 -2.15
N PRO A 97 10.70 3.87 -1.84
CA PRO A 97 11.31 2.79 -1.05
C PRO A 97 10.72 2.63 0.36
N ASP A 98 10.25 3.72 0.95
CA ASP A 98 9.65 3.68 2.28
C ASP A 98 8.50 4.66 2.41
N LEU A 99 7.31 4.21 2.02
CA LEU A 99 6.11 5.02 2.15
C LEU A 99 5.77 5.37 3.61
N LEU A 100 6.13 4.51 4.56
CA LEU A 100 5.87 4.76 5.98
C LEU A 100 6.73 5.91 6.50
N GLU A 101 8.01 5.94 6.15
CA GLU A 101 8.89 7.04 6.53
C GLU A 101 8.48 8.35 5.85
N VAL A 102 8.06 8.33 4.58
CA VAL A 102 7.53 9.54 3.93
C VAL A 102 6.27 10.06 4.66
N LYS A 103 5.35 9.17 5.03
CA LYS A 103 4.17 9.54 5.83
C LYS A 103 4.56 10.08 7.20
N ARG A 104 5.58 9.51 7.83
CA ARG A 104 6.11 9.98 9.12
C ARG A 104 6.68 11.39 9.00
N ILE A 105 7.42 11.69 7.94
CA ILE A 105 7.93 13.06 7.68
C ILE A 105 6.75 14.04 7.54
N SER A 106 5.73 13.69 6.74
CA SER A 106 4.52 14.51 6.60
C SER A 106 3.82 14.74 7.94
N GLN A 107 3.70 13.71 8.77
CA GLN A 107 3.12 13.83 10.10
C GLN A 107 3.92 14.77 11.01
N ILE A 108 5.25 14.65 11.02
CA ILE A 108 6.14 15.51 11.83
C ILE A 108 6.00 16.98 11.40
N LEU A 109 5.95 17.26 10.08
CA LEU A 109 5.72 18.61 9.57
C LEU A 109 4.37 19.16 10.04
N ALA A 110 3.29 18.39 9.92
CA ALA A 110 1.96 18.81 10.36
C ALA A 110 1.91 19.07 11.88
N MET A 111 2.54 18.21 12.69
CA MET A 111 2.64 18.41 14.14
C MET A 111 3.45 19.65 14.50
N THR A 112 4.52 19.94 13.74
CA THR A 112 5.36 21.13 13.96
C THR A 112 4.57 22.39 13.62
N TYR A 113 3.83 22.40 12.50
CA TYR A 113 2.93 23.49 12.14
C TYR A 113 1.90 23.77 13.25
N ASN A 114 1.21 22.73 13.72
CA ASN A 114 0.21 22.87 14.79
C ASN A 114 0.84 23.39 16.09
N THR A 115 2.04 22.92 16.44
CA THR A 115 2.75 23.39 17.65
C THR A 115 3.07 24.89 17.54
N VAL A 116 3.53 25.36 16.37
CA VAL A 116 3.81 26.78 16.14
C VAL A 116 2.52 27.60 16.18
N GLN A 117 1.42 27.10 15.61
CA GLN A 117 0.11 27.72 15.68
C GLN A 117 -0.37 27.87 17.14
N ASP A 118 -0.27 26.80 17.95
CA ASP A 118 -0.65 26.83 19.36
C ASP A 118 0.18 27.85 20.16
N MET A 119 1.47 27.97 19.87
CA MET A 119 2.35 28.95 20.52
C MET A 119 2.01 30.39 20.11
N PHE A 120 1.57 30.59 18.86
CA PHE A 120 1.10 31.86 18.34
C PHE A 120 -0.22 32.27 19.01
N ASP A 121 -1.20 31.36 19.06
CA ASP A 121 -2.50 31.58 19.71
C ASP A 121 -2.36 31.86 21.21
N ALA A 122 -1.34 31.27 21.85
CA ALA A 122 -1.00 31.53 23.25
C ALA A 122 -0.18 32.82 23.49
N ASN A 123 0.07 33.65 22.46
CA ASN A 123 0.93 34.85 22.52
C ASN A 123 2.35 34.57 23.05
N LYS A 124 2.87 33.35 22.87
CA LYS A 124 4.23 32.96 23.29
C LYS A 124 5.29 33.22 22.22
N LEU A 125 4.87 33.66 21.03
CA LEU A 125 5.73 33.89 19.88
C LEU A 125 5.44 35.28 19.30
N ASN A 126 6.47 35.95 18.81
CA ASN A 126 6.31 37.17 18.03
C ASN A 126 5.51 36.87 16.75
N PHE A 127 4.58 37.76 16.39
CA PHE A 127 3.67 37.57 15.27
C PHE A 127 4.40 37.36 13.92
N ASP A 128 5.37 38.23 13.61
CA ASP A 128 6.10 38.17 12.34
C ASP A 128 6.96 36.90 12.27
N LEU A 129 7.60 36.55 13.38
CA LEU A 129 8.47 35.39 13.47
C LEU A 129 7.69 34.07 13.39
N GLY A 130 6.49 34.01 14.01
CA GLY A 130 5.60 32.85 13.91
C GLY A 130 5.08 32.64 12.49
N ARG A 131 4.71 33.72 11.80
CA ARG A 131 4.28 33.70 10.40
C ARG A 131 5.37 33.18 9.48
N ASP A 132 6.59 33.68 9.61
CA ASP A 132 7.73 33.26 8.77
C ASP A 132 8.07 31.76 8.94
N ILE A 133 7.96 31.24 10.17
CA ILE A 133 8.18 29.82 10.45
C ILE A 133 7.08 28.97 9.81
N MET A 134 5.82 29.36 9.96
CA MET A 134 4.68 28.65 9.36
C MET A 134 4.75 28.64 7.83
N ASP A 135 5.09 29.76 7.20
CA ASP A 135 5.27 29.86 5.75
C ASP A 135 6.45 28.98 5.28
N SER A 136 7.51 28.90 6.07
CA SER A 136 8.65 28.01 5.79
C SER A 136 8.26 26.52 5.87
N ILE A 137 7.49 26.12 6.89
CA ILE A 137 6.98 24.73 7.03
C ILE A 137 6.07 24.39 5.84
N ASN A 138 5.15 25.29 5.49
CA ASN A 138 4.25 25.11 4.35
C ASN A 138 5.02 25.01 3.02
N ARG A 139 6.09 25.80 2.84
CA ARG A 139 6.95 25.70 1.65
C ARG A 139 7.64 24.34 1.60
N LEU A 140 8.23 23.89 2.71
CA LEU A 140 8.85 22.57 2.80
C LEU A 140 7.84 21.47 2.48
N GLU A 141 6.62 21.55 3.01
CA GLU A 141 5.58 20.57 2.74
C GLU A 141 5.21 20.55 1.24
N ARG A 142 4.97 21.72 0.64
CA ARG A 142 4.58 21.85 -0.77
C ARG A 142 5.67 21.46 -1.76
N GLU A 143 6.94 21.66 -1.41
CA GLU A 143 8.06 21.33 -2.29
C GLU A 143 8.54 19.90 -2.11
N ILE A 144 8.66 19.43 -0.85
CA ILE A 144 9.30 18.15 -0.54
C ILE A 144 8.31 17.00 -0.61
N LEU A 145 7.07 17.12 -0.10
CA LEU A 145 6.15 15.99 -0.10
C LEU A 145 5.79 15.51 -1.51
N PRO A 146 5.53 16.38 -2.51
CA PRO A 146 5.29 15.91 -3.87
C PRO A 146 6.50 15.19 -4.46
N LEU A 147 7.73 15.64 -4.16
CA LEU A 147 8.95 14.97 -4.61
C LEU A 147 9.16 13.62 -3.93
N LEU A 148 8.74 13.46 -2.67
CA LEU A 148 8.85 12.20 -1.94
C LEU A 148 7.74 11.20 -2.31
N HIS A 149 6.53 11.67 -2.62
CA HIS A 149 5.39 10.83 -3.01
C HIS A 149 5.37 10.50 -4.51
N HIS A 150 5.81 11.45 -5.33
CA HIS A 150 5.83 11.37 -6.79
C HIS A 150 7.16 11.92 -7.31
N PRO A 151 8.29 11.25 -7.00
CA PRO A 151 9.56 11.68 -7.56
C PRO A 151 9.48 11.58 -9.08
N LYS A 152 9.91 12.66 -9.72
CA LYS A 152 9.83 12.86 -11.16
C LYS A 152 10.62 11.77 -11.87
N ASN A 153 10.02 11.21 -12.91
CA ASN A 153 10.76 10.31 -13.79
C ASN A 153 11.86 11.08 -14.54
N LEU A 154 12.82 10.35 -15.13
CA LEU A 154 13.97 10.94 -15.80
C LEU A 154 13.56 11.95 -16.89
N GLU A 155 12.52 11.63 -17.67
CA GLU A 155 12.01 12.50 -18.74
C GLU A 155 11.45 13.82 -18.19
N GLU A 156 10.65 13.77 -17.12
CA GLU A 156 10.13 14.96 -16.44
C GLU A 156 11.26 15.79 -15.84
N TYR A 157 12.25 15.13 -15.24
CA TYR A 157 13.42 15.79 -14.67
C TYR A 157 14.21 16.54 -15.76
N ILE A 158 14.43 15.90 -16.91
CA ILE A 158 15.07 16.49 -18.09
C ILE A 158 14.25 17.67 -18.61
N LYS A 159 12.93 17.51 -18.82
CA LYS A 159 12.04 18.58 -19.28
C LYS A 159 12.09 19.81 -18.38
N LEU A 160 12.08 19.61 -17.07
CA LEU A 160 12.16 20.71 -16.09
C LEU A 160 13.52 21.40 -16.06
N HIS A 161 14.61 20.66 -16.21
CA HIS A 161 15.95 21.23 -16.22
C HIS A 161 16.27 21.95 -17.52
N ILE A 162 15.79 21.44 -18.66
CA ILE A 162 15.85 22.12 -19.96
C ILE A 162 15.02 23.40 -19.95
N ALA A 163 13.82 23.37 -19.35
CA ALA A 163 12.94 24.55 -19.29
C ALA A 163 13.48 25.66 -18.38
N LYS A 164 14.34 25.33 -17.41
CA LYS A 164 14.94 26.29 -16.47
C LYS A 164 16.29 26.85 -16.92
N ASP A 165 16.98 26.22 -17.86
CA ASP A 165 18.38 26.54 -18.17
C ASP A 165 18.75 26.12 -19.61
N GLU A 166 18.82 27.10 -20.53
CA GLU A 166 19.14 26.86 -21.95
C GLU A 166 20.53 26.25 -22.16
N VAL A 167 21.47 26.52 -21.26
CA VAL A 167 22.85 25.99 -21.33
C VAL A 167 22.85 24.47 -21.12
N LYS A 168 21.99 23.97 -20.22
CA LYS A 168 21.86 22.53 -19.96
C LYS A 168 21.22 21.78 -21.12
N LYS A 169 20.39 22.44 -21.93
CA LYS A 169 19.84 21.87 -23.17
C LYS A 169 20.94 21.59 -24.20
N ALA A 170 21.86 22.53 -24.39
CA ALA A 170 22.98 22.37 -25.31
C ALA A 170 23.91 21.23 -24.88
N GLN A 171 24.26 21.16 -23.59
CA GLN A 171 25.08 20.09 -23.03
C GLN A 171 24.43 18.70 -23.14
N LEU A 172 23.12 18.61 -22.93
CA LEU A 172 22.40 17.35 -23.07
C LEU A 172 22.36 16.89 -24.54
N LEU A 173 22.18 17.81 -25.49
CA LEU A 173 22.23 17.52 -26.92
C LEU A 173 23.62 17.05 -27.35
N GLU A 174 24.67 17.67 -26.84
CA GLU A 174 26.07 17.27 -27.09
C GLU A 174 26.35 15.87 -26.54
N PHE A 175 25.88 15.56 -25.32
CA PHE A 175 25.99 14.23 -24.74
C PHE A 175 25.23 13.16 -25.55
N ILE A 176 23.99 13.42 -25.96
CA ILE A 176 23.20 12.49 -26.77
C ILE A 176 23.85 12.23 -28.14
N ASN A 177 24.43 13.27 -28.76
CA ASN A 177 25.13 13.14 -30.03
C ASN A 177 26.51 12.44 -29.91
N SER A 178 27.01 12.25 -28.69
CA SER A 178 28.28 11.56 -28.39
C SER A 178 28.13 10.08 -28.04
N LEU A 179 26.89 9.58 -27.89
CA LEU A 179 26.55 8.17 -27.70
C LEU A 179 26.33 7.46 -29.04
#